data_AF-A0A3N5PE30-F1
#
_entry.id   AF-A0A3N5PE30-F1
#
_cell.length_a   1.000
_cell.length_b   1.000
_cell.length_c   1.000
_cell.angle_alpha   90.00
_cell.angle_beta   90.00
_cell.angle_gamma   90.00
#
_symmetry.space_group_name_H-M   'P 1'
#
loop_
_entity.id
_entity.type
_entity.pdbx_description
1 polymer ?
#
loop_
_entity_poly.entity_id
_entity_poly.type
_entity_poly.pdbx_seq_one_letter_code
_entity_poly.pdbx_strand_id
1 'polypeptide(L)' 'NLLVAGRCISSTREGHSALRIQPTSAATGEACGALAALCVKQKKGVRKINFNDLQNLIAHNLTKKL' A
#
# COMPACT_ATOMS: atom_id res chain seq x y z
N ASN A 1 -11.65 0.86 -11.88
CA ASN A 1 -11.33 0.64 -10.45
C ASN A 1 -10.79 1.94 -9.88
N LEU A 2 -11.41 2.46 -8.81
CA LEU A 2 -10.90 3.61 -8.06
C LEU A 2 -10.01 3.10 -6.92
N LEU A 3 -8.78 3.61 -6.82
CA LEU A 3 -7.88 3.34 -5.69
C LEU A 3 -8.07 4.43 -4.63
N VAL A 4 -8.22 4.01 -3.37
CA VAL A 4 -8.38 4.92 -2.22
C VAL A 4 -7.51 4.42 -1.08
N ALA A 5 -6.60 5.27 -0.60
CA ALA A 5 -5.75 4.96 0.56
C ALA A 5 -6.54 5.03 1.88
N GLY A 6 -6.09 4.29 2.90
CA GLY A 6 -6.62 4.40 4.27
C GLY A 6 -8.02 3.84 4.55
N ARG A 7 -8.78 3.40 3.54
CA ARG A 7 -10.21 3.04 3.68
C ARG A 7 -10.47 1.69 4.35
N CYS A 8 -9.60 0.70 4.12
CA CYS A 8 -9.82 -0.67 4.57
C CYS A 8 -8.56 -1.18 5.30
N ILE A 9 -8.41 -0.82 6.59
CA ILE A 9 -7.30 -1.29 7.43
C ILE A 9 -7.87 -2.04 8.63
N SER A 10 -7.47 -3.30 8.78
CA SER A 10 -7.78 -4.11 9.97
C SER A 10 -6.71 -3.90 11.04
N SER A 11 -7.12 -3.72 12.29
CA SER A 11 -6.22 -3.57 13.44
C SER A 11 -6.85 -4.11 14.72
N THR A 12 -6.03 -4.39 15.73
CA THR A 12 -6.50 -4.59 17.10
C THR A 12 -7.00 -3.28 17.70
N ARG A 13 -7.64 -3.33 18.89
CA ARG A 13 -8.09 -2.15 19.62
C ARG A 13 -6.94 -1.17 19.87
N GLU A 14 -5.82 -1.67 20.39
CA GLU A 14 -4.61 -0.87 20.63
C GLU A 14 -4.02 -0.32 19.33
N GLY A 15 -3.95 -1.16 18.28
CA GLY A 15 -3.43 -0.76 16.98
C GLY A 15 -4.29 0.29 16.26
N HIS A 16 -5.58 0.39 16.59
CA HIS A 16 -6.49 1.36 15.99
C HIS A 16 -6.11 2.81 16.33
N SER A 17 -5.52 3.05 17.51
CA SER A 17 -4.99 4.37 17.86
C SER A 17 -3.80 4.76 16.98
N ALA A 18 -2.97 3.78 16.59
CA ALA A 18 -1.84 4.01 15.69
C ALA A 18 -2.25 4.25 14.24
N LEU A 19 -3.45 3.86 13.79
CA LEU A 19 -3.91 4.11 12.42
C LEU A 19 -4.17 5.57 12.09
N ARG A 20 -4.23 6.45 13.09
CA ARG A 20 -4.50 7.89 12.90
C ARG A 20 -3.23 8.72 12.80
N ILE A 21 -2.06 8.12 12.97
CA ILE A 21 -0.78 8.82 12.90
C ILE A 21 -0.29 8.92 11.45
N GLN A 22 0.40 10.01 11.14
CA GLN A 22 0.91 10.33 9.79
C GLN A 22 1.61 9.16 9.08
N PRO A 23 2.49 8.36 9.74
CA PRO A 23 3.11 7.18 9.13
C PRO A 23 2.17 6.21 8.40
N THR A 24 1.00 5.90 8.98
CA THR A 24 0.07 4.93 8.39
C THR A 24 -0.65 5.49 7.15
N SER A 25 -1.01 6.77 7.19
CA SER A 25 -1.55 7.49 6.04
C SER A 25 -0.52 7.57 4.91
N ALA A 26 0.74 7.88 5.23
CA ALA A 26 1.82 7.95 4.26
C ALA A 26 2.06 6.58 3.58
N ALA A 27 2.18 5.51 4.38
CA ALA A 27 2.42 4.16 3.87
C ALA A 27 1.30 3.67 2.94
N THR A 28 0.03 3.91 3.29
CA THR A 28 -1.10 3.51 2.43
C THR A 28 -1.22 4.37 1.18
N GLY A 29 -0.89 5.65 1.25
CA GLY A 29 -0.81 6.55 0.10
C GLY A 29 0.28 6.12 -0.89
N GLU A 30 1.48 5.83 -0.38
CA GLU A 30 2.60 5.33 -1.18
C GLU A 30 2.23 4.02 -1.90
N ALA A 31 1.69 3.04 -1.17
CA ALA A 31 1.28 1.77 -1.75
C ALA A 31 0.23 1.94 -2.85
N CYS A 32 -0.78 2.81 -2.67
CA CYS A 32 -1.77 3.10 -3.71
C CYS A 32 -1.14 3.76 -4.94
N GLY A 33 -0.27 4.76 -4.76
CA GLY A 33 0.39 5.45 -5.85
C GLY A 33 1.32 4.52 -6.65
N ALA A 34 2.12 3.72 -5.96
CA ALA A 34 2.98 2.71 -6.55
C ALA A 34 2.18 1.67 -7.34
N LEU A 35 1.06 1.19 -6.79
CA LEU A 35 0.16 0.26 -7.48
C LEU A 35 -0.46 0.88 -8.74
N ALA A 36 -0.89 2.15 -8.68
CA ALA A 36 -1.40 2.88 -9.84
C ALA A 36 -0.33 2.99 -10.94
N ALA A 37 0.90 3.34 -10.58
CA ALA A 37 2.02 3.42 -11.50
C ALA A 37 2.31 2.07 -12.19
N LEU A 38 2.28 0.96 -11.43
CA LEU A 38 2.42 -0.39 -11.98
C LEU A 38 1.28 -0.78 -12.92
N CYS A 39 0.03 -0.41 -12.60
CA CYS A 39 -1.12 -0.64 -13.47
C CYS A 39 -0.91 0.00 -14.85
N VAL A 40 -0.47 1.25 -14.88
CA VAL A 40 -0.20 1.98 -16.13
C VAL A 40 0.97 1.36 -16.89
N LYS A 41 2.10 1.11 -16.22
CA LYS A 41 3.31 0.55 -16.84
C LYS A 41 3.08 -0.84 -17.44
N GLN A 42 2.35 -1.70 -16.72
CA GLN A 42 2.11 -3.08 -17.15
C GLN A 42 0.83 -3.26 -17.98
N LYS A 43 0.04 -2.19 -18.19
CA LYS A 43 -1.28 -2.24 -18.85
C LYS A 43 -2.21 -3.30 -18.25
N LYS A 44 -2.18 -3.43 -16.91
CA LYS A 44 -2.96 -4.41 -16.15
C LYS A 44 -3.90 -3.70 -15.20
N GLY A 45 -5.08 -4.30 -14.97
CA GLY A 45 -5.96 -3.85 -13.92
C GLY A 45 -5.37 -4.12 -12.53
N VAL A 46 -5.79 -3.35 -11.53
CA VAL A 46 -5.34 -3.42 -10.13
C VAL A 46 -5.20 -4.85 -9.60
N ARG A 47 -6.22 -5.70 -9.81
CA ARG A 47 -6.25 -7.09 -9.31
C ARG A 47 -5.29 -8.05 -10.04
N LYS A 48 -4.70 -7.60 -11.16
CA LYS A 48 -3.77 -8.39 -12.00
C LYS A 48 -2.30 -8.00 -11.76
N ILE A 49 -2.03 -7.00 -10.93
CA ILE A 49 -0.66 -6.64 -10.54
C ILE A 49 -0.15 -7.64 -9.51
N ASN A 50 1.08 -8.12 -9.70
CA ASN A 50 1.73 -8.99 -8.74
C ASN A 50 2.10 -8.18 -7.49
N PHE A 51 1.75 -8.73 -6.32
CA PHE A 51 2.06 -8.11 -5.05
C PHE A 51 3.57 -7.94 -4.80
N ASN A 52 4.40 -8.88 -5.28
CA ASN A 52 5.85 -8.79 -5.14
C ASN A 52 6.43 -7.60 -5.91
N ASP A 53 5.89 -7.27 -7.09
CA ASP A 53 6.32 -6.09 -7.86
C ASP A 53 6.06 -4.81 -7.08
N LEU A 54 4.90 -4.74 -6.42
CA LEU A 54 4.54 -3.61 -5.56
C LEU A 54 5.47 -3.51 -4.34
N GLN A 55 5.68 -4.62 -3.62
CA GLN A 55 6.58 -4.65 -2.46
C GLN A 55 8.01 -4.25 -2.83
N ASN A 56 8.54 -4.77 -3.94
CA ASN A 56 9.87 -4.44 -4.42
C ASN A 56 10.00 -2.94 -4.75
N LEU A 57 8.96 -2.34 -5.32
CA LEU A 57 8.95 -0.93 -5.67
C LEU A 57 9.03 0.00 -4.44
N ILE A 58 8.37 -0.37 -3.34
CA ILE A 58 8.35 0.42 -2.08
C ILE A 58 9.28 -0.16 -1.01
N ALA A 59 10.17 -1.08 -1.38
CA ALA A 59 11.02 -1.83 -0.45
C ALA A 59 11.93 -0.95 0.41
N HIS A 60 12.28 0.23 -0.08
CA HIS A 60 13.09 1.20 0.65
C HIS A 60 12.43 1.72 1.94
N ASN A 61 11.10 1.67 2.04
CA ASN A 61 10.32 2.02 3.24
C ASN A 61 9.84 0.80 4.04
N LEU A 62 10.11 -0.42 3.57
CA LEU A 62 9.70 -1.66 4.24
C LEU A 62 10.82 -2.19 5.14
N THR A 63 10.53 -2.38 6.43
CA THR A 63 11.36 -3.23 7.28
C THR A 63 11.16 -4.68 6.84
N LYS A 64 12.19 -5.31 6.24
CA LYS A 64 12.15 -6.74 5.94
C LYS A 64 11.97 -7.51 7.23
N LYS A 65 10.82 -8.19 7.39
CA LYS A 65 10.72 -9.27 8.37
C LYS A 65 11.52 -10.45 7.83
N LEU A 66 12.53 -10.87 8.61
CA LEU A 66 13.25 -12.13 8.45
C LEU A 66 12.30 -13.31 8.63
#